data_AF-A0A1G9A280-F1
#
_entry.id   AF-A0A1G9A280-F1
#
_cell.length_a   1.000
_cell.length_b   1.000
_cell.length_c   1.000
_cell.angle_alpha   90.00
_cell.angle_beta   90.00
_cell.angle_gamma   90.00
#
_symmetry.space_group_name_H-M   'P 1'
#
loop_
_entity.id
_entity.type
_entity.pdbx_description
1 polymer ?
#
loop_
_entity_poly.entity_id
_entity_poly.type
_entity_poly.pdbx_seq_one_letter_code
_entity_poly.pdbx_strand_id
1 'polypeptide(L)'
;MSTRANQLLASTLDGMNPTEHARLLPDESWGQLPASLIENPEWMAEQLRLRGRIWYTDDARVLATLWWFSTSSKLIAPSVASYVVTGEALSPRLEDLRLHWQPDSRLSGVTSVNVLPGSDPLESLAQALRRTLDRSIASVAATAGIRQRPLWAIATDAIAGCLLWAGRARGAPGRATALAEPLVAAMDAPMPAPRYTEVESRENASRLFTKRTSCCLLYRAPGEDKCSSCPGRPPEQRRALLRENTPH
;
A
#
# COMPACT_ATOMS: atom_id res chain seq x y z
N MET A 1 20.65 11.46 8.88
CA MET A 1 19.23 11.41 8.46
C MET A 1 18.76 12.84 8.25
N SER A 2 17.98 13.12 7.20
CA SER A 2 17.57 14.50 6.89
C SER A 2 16.65 15.05 7.99
N THR A 3 17.05 16.14 8.63
CA THR A 3 16.26 16.83 9.68
C THR A 3 14.86 17.19 9.18
N ARG A 4 14.72 17.56 7.90
CA ARG A 4 13.43 17.96 7.31
C ARG A 4 12.45 16.79 7.17
N ALA A 5 12.92 15.61 6.75
CA ALA A 5 12.05 14.44 6.62
C ALA A 5 11.51 13.99 7.98
N ASN A 6 12.36 14.03 9.02
CA ASN A 6 11.95 13.72 10.38
C ASN A 6 10.94 14.74 10.92
N GLN A 7 11.14 16.04 10.64
CA GLN A 7 10.17 17.08 11.00
C GLN A 7 8.82 16.87 10.32
N LEU A 8 8.81 16.57 9.01
CA LEU A 8 7.57 16.30 8.29
C LEU A 8 6.85 15.05 8.81
N LEU A 9 7.60 13.99 9.15
CA LEU A 9 7.04 12.80 9.78
C LEU A 9 6.42 13.14 11.13
N ALA A 10 7.10 13.91 11.99
CA ALA A 10 6.56 14.35 13.27
C ALA A 10 5.26 15.15 13.10
N SER A 11 5.23 16.14 12.20
CA SER A 11 4.00 16.90 11.90
C SER A 11 2.88 16.03 11.33
N THR A 12 3.23 14.99 10.57
CA THR A 12 2.25 14.00 10.07
C THR A 12 1.64 13.22 11.23
N LEU A 13 2.46 12.73 12.17
CA LEU A 13 2.02 11.98 13.34
C LEU A 13 1.17 12.85 14.27
N ASP A 14 1.60 14.09 14.54
CA ASP A 14 0.85 15.05 15.37
C ASP A 14 -0.56 15.33 14.80
N GLY A 15 -0.70 15.25 13.48
CA GLY A 15 -1.97 15.44 12.80
C GLY A 15 -2.87 14.20 12.73
N MET A 16 -2.44 13.06 13.28
CA MET A 16 -3.13 11.76 13.21
C MET A 16 -3.49 11.25 14.61
N ASN A 17 -4.55 10.43 14.69
CA ASN A 17 -4.85 9.65 15.88
C ASN A 17 -3.64 8.76 16.25
N PRO A 18 -3.13 8.82 17.50
CA PRO A 18 -2.01 8.00 17.98
C PRO A 18 -2.14 6.50 17.74
N THR A 19 -3.36 5.95 17.75
CA THR A 19 -3.58 4.51 17.51
C THR A 19 -3.19 4.08 16.09
N GLU A 20 -3.10 5.02 15.15
CA GLU A 20 -2.78 4.77 13.75
C GLU A 20 -1.28 4.97 13.43
N HIS A 21 -0.48 5.46 14.39
CA HIS A 21 0.93 5.80 14.18
C HIS A 21 1.80 4.60 13.80
N ALA A 22 1.43 3.39 14.26
CA ALA A 22 2.20 2.17 14.04
C ALA A 22 2.46 1.86 12.55
N ARG A 23 1.61 2.36 11.63
CA ARG A 23 1.81 2.17 10.19
C ARG A 23 2.92 3.05 9.60
N LEU A 24 3.31 4.12 10.27
CA LEU A 24 4.39 5.04 9.88
C LEU A 24 5.65 4.89 10.72
N LEU A 25 5.57 4.15 11.82
CA LEU A 25 6.68 3.83 12.72
C LEU A 25 7.02 2.34 12.57
N PRO A 26 7.75 1.96 11.51
CA PRO A 26 8.19 0.58 11.35
C PRO A 26 9.09 0.15 12.50
N ASP A 27 9.04 -1.14 12.83
CA ASP A 27 9.77 -1.74 13.94
C ASP A 27 11.29 -1.60 13.76
N GLU A 28 11.93 -0.81 14.62
CA GLU A 28 13.37 -0.51 14.55
C GLU A 28 14.27 -1.72 14.85
N SER A 29 13.72 -2.80 15.43
CA SER A 29 14.45 -4.05 15.63
C SER A 29 14.67 -4.82 14.32
N TRP A 30 13.99 -4.43 13.24
CA TRP A 30 14.09 -5.06 11.93
C TRP A 30 15.28 -4.50 11.14
N GLY A 31 15.84 -5.33 10.27
CA GLY A 31 16.94 -4.89 9.40
C GLY A 31 16.49 -3.80 8.44
N GLN A 32 17.39 -2.87 8.09
CA GLN A 32 17.12 -1.82 7.12
C GLN A 32 17.87 -2.06 5.81
N LEU A 33 17.14 -1.98 4.70
CA LEU A 33 17.67 -2.14 3.35
C LEU A 33 17.24 -0.97 2.45
N PRO A 34 18.05 -0.53 1.48
CA PRO A 34 17.59 0.45 0.50
C PRO A 34 16.47 -0.14 -0.37
N ALA A 35 15.39 0.62 -0.58
CA ALA A 35 14.25 0.13 -1.36
C ALA A 35 14.57 -0.08 -2.84
N SER A 36 15.65 0.51 -3.36
CA SER A 36 16.17 0.24 -4.71
C SER A 36 16.54 -1.24 -4.93
N LEU A 37 16.74 -2.04 -3.87
CA LEU A 37 16.92 -3.49 -4.02
C LEU A 37 15.71 -4.21 -4.63
N ILE A 38 14.52 -3.60 -4.61
CA ILE A 38 13.34 -4.13 -5.28
C ILE A 38 13.59 -4.34 -6.77
N GLU A 39 14.47 -3.56 -7.39
CA GLU A 39 14.82 -3.69 -8.81
C GLU A 39 15.90 -4.73 -9.08
N ASN A 40 16.57 -5.24 -8.04
CA ASN A 40 17.55 -6.30 -8.20
C ASN A 40 16.81 -7.64 -8.43
N PRO A 41 16.96 -8.29 -9.60
CA PRO A 41 16.25 -9.53 -9.90
C PRO A 41 16.59 -10.69 -8.96
N GLU A 42 17.85 -10.79 -8.50
CA GLU A 42 18.28 -11.85 -7.57
C GLU A 42 17.65 -11.63 -6.19
N TRP A 43 17.65 -10.39 -5.71
CA TRP A 43 17.00 -10.04 -4.44
C TRP A 43 15.50 -10.31 -4.50
N MET A 44 14.83 -9.92 -5.60
CA MET A 44 13.40 -10.17 -5.81
C MET A 44 13.09 -11.67 -5.88
N ALA A 45 13.89 -12.44 -6.62
CA ALA A 45 13.75 -13.89 -6.69
C ALA A 45 13.87 -14.53 -5.31
N GLU A 46 14.83 -14.08 -4.49
CA GLU A 46 14.98 -14.54 -3.12
C GLU A 46 13.78 -14.17 -2.24
N GLN A 47 13.21 -12.97 -2.40
CA GLN A 47 11.99 -12.60 -1.67
C GLN A 47 10.82 -13.54 -2.01
N LEU A 48 10.64 -13.88 -3.29
CA LEU A 48 9.59 -14.81 -3.71
C LEU A 48 9.85 -16.22 -3.17
N ARG A 49 11.10 -16.70 -3.21
CA ARG A 49 11.49 -18.00 -2.65
C ARG A 49 11.21 -18.08 -1.15
N LEU A 50 11.53 -17.04 -0.39
CA LEU A 50 11.25 -16.95 1.04
C LEU A 50 9.74 -16.92 1.32
N ARG A 51 8.96 -16.22 0.49
CA ARG A 51 7.49 -16.25 0.56
C ARG A 51 6.92 -17.63 0.34
N GLY A 52 7.56 -18.48 -0.47
CA GLY A 52 7.16 -19.87 -0.63
C GLY A 52 7.18 -20.68 0.68
N ARG A 53 8.07 -20.32 1.61
CA ARG A 53 8.11 -20.94 2.95
C ARG A 53 7.00 -20.45 3.87
N ILE A 54 6.55 -19.20 3.71
CA ILE A 54 5.44 -18.62 4.49
C ILE A 54 4.11 -19.18 4.01
N TRP A 55 3.94 -19.25 2.70
CA TRP A 55 2.66 -19.60 2.08
C TRP A 55 2.58 -21.05 1.63
N TYR A 56 3.60 -21.87 1.89
CA TYR A 56 3.65 -23.30 1.53
C TYR A 56 3.30 -23.58 0.05
N THR A 57 3.79 -22.75 -0.87
CA THR A 57 3.56 -22.90 -2.31
C THR A 57 4.77 -22.42 -3.11
N ASP A 58 4.95 -22.96 -4.30
CA ASP A 58 5.97 -22.58 -5.29
C ASP A 58 5.36 -21.85 -6.51
N ASP A 59 4.05 -21.58 -6.51
CA ASP A 59 3.38 -20.85 -7.60
C ASP A 59 3.90 -19.40 -7.64
N ALA A 60 4.79 -19.13 -8.60
CA ALA A 60 5.44 -17.84 -8.77
C ALA A 60 4.44 -16.68 -8.92
N ARG A 61 3.29 -16.91 -9.57
CA ARG A 61 2.24 -15.90 -9.72
C ARG A 61 1.59 -15.59 -8.39
N VAL A 62 1.25 -16.59 -7.59
CA VAL A 62 0.67 -16.40 -6.25
C VAL A 62 1.66 -15.68 -5.35
N LEU A 63 2.92 -16.12 -5.32
CA LEU A 63 3.97 -15.53 -4.47
C LEU A 63 4.25 -14.07 -4.83
N ALA A 64 4.39 -13.75 -6.12
CA ALA A 64 4.61 -12.38 -6.59
C ALA A 64 3.42 -11.46 -6.29
N THR A 65 2.20 -11.97 -6.49
CA THR A 65 0.97 -11.21 -6.20
C THR A 65 0.83 -10.95 -4.70
N LEU A 66 1.10 -11.95 -3.85
CA LEU A 66 1.02 -11.81 -2.39
C LEU A 66 2.11 -10.88 -1.85
N TRP A 67 3.34 -11.01 -2.34
CA TRP A 67 4.44 -10.10 -1.99
C TRP A 67 4.05 -8.67 -2.35
N TRP A 68 3.64 -8.43 -3.60
CA TRP A 68 3.25 -7.10 -4.06
C TRP A 68 2.05 -6.52 -3.32
N PHE A 69 1.04 -7.35 -3.04
CA PHE A 69 -0.11 -6.95 -2.24
C PHE A 69 0.31 -6.48 -0.83
N SER A 70 1.25 -7.18 -0.20
CA SER A 70 1.73 -6.80 1.13
C SER A 70 2.69 -5.60 1.14
N THR A 71 3.44 -5.40 0.06
CA THR A 71 4.52 -4.40 -0.03
C THR A 71 4.04 -3.06 -0.59
N SER A 72 3.20 -3.06 -1.62
CA SER A 72 2.75 -1.85 -2.32
C SER A 72 2.16 -0.79 -1.37
N SER A 73 1.28 -1.20 -0.45
CA SER A 73 0.70 -0.28 0.54
C SER A 73 1.71 0.26 1.56
N LYS A 74 2.76 -0.49 1.89
CA LYS A 74 3.83 -0.06 2.80
C LYS A 74 4.74 0.95 2.13
N LEU A 75 5.11 0.70 0.87
CA LEU A 75 5.96 1.59 0.08
C LEU A 75 5.40 3.02 -0.01
N ILE A 76 4.08 3.15 -0.15
CA ILE A 76 3.43 4.44 -0.39
C ILE A 76 2.83 5.08 0.86
N ALA A 77 2.74 4.35 1.98
CA ALA A 77 2.04 4.84 3.17
C ALA A 77 2.61 6.16 3.70
N PRO A 78 3.94 6.37 3.85
CA PRO A 78 4.46 7.62 4.36
C PRO A 78 4.18 8.82 3.45
N SER A 79 4.32 8.67 2.13
CA SER A 79 4.07 9.75 1.18
C SER A 79 2.59 10.13 1.10
N VAL A 80 1.70 9.14 1.14
CA VAL A 80 0.25 9.39 1.13
C VAL A 80 -0.22 10.01 2.45
N ALA A 81 0.26 9.51 3.59
CA ALA A 81 -0.13 10.03 4.90
C ALA A 81 0.31 11.48 5.09
N SER A 82 1.60 11.76 4.86
CA SER A 82 2.13 13.11 4.98
C SER A 82 1.39 14.09 4.07
N TYR A 83 1.12 13.70 2.83
CA TYR A 83 0.35 14.54 1.90
C TYR A 83 -1.07 14.83 2.42
N VAL A 84 -1.80 13.82 2.87
CA VAL A 84 -3.17 13.97 3.38
C VAL A 84 -3.21 14.86 4.62
N VAL A 85 -2.20 14.75 5.51
CA VAL A 85 -2.21 15.44 6.80
C VAL A 85 -1.66 16.87 6.69
N THR A 86 -0.60 17.07 5.91
CA THR A 86 0.21 18.30 5.91
C THR A 86 0.17 19.06 4.58
N GLY A 87 -0.25 18.42 3.49
CA GLY A 87 -0.13 18.97 2.13
C GLY A 87 1.26 18.82 1.50
N GLU A 88 2.29 18.47 2.28
CA GLU A 88 3.62 18.07 1.80
C GLU A 88 3.77 16.55 1.83
N ALA A 89 4.56 15.99 0.92
CA ALA A 89 4.78 14.54 0.86
C ALA A 89 6.21 14.17 1.25
N LEU A 90 6.36 13.18 2.12
CA LEU A 90 7.58 12.39 2.21
C LEU A 90 7.87 11.75 0.84
N SER A 91 9.13 11.69 0.43
CA SER A 91 9.49 11.17 -0.89
C SER A 91 9.19 9.67 -1.00
N PRO A 92 8.41 9.22 -2.00
CA PRO A 92 8.20 7.80 -2.27
C PRO A 92 9.27 7.21 -3.21
N ARG A 93 10.28 7.98 -3.62
CA ARG A 93 11.32 7.53 -4.55
C ARG A 93 12.11 6.38 -3.92
N LEU A 94 12.38 5.30 -4.67
CA LEU A 94 13.06 4.11 -4.14
C LEU A 94 14.43 4.45 -3.52
N GLU A 95 15.11 5.47 -4.04
CA GLU A 95 16.40 5.97 -3.55
C GLU A 95 16.29 6.60 -2.16
N ASP A 96 15.15 7.21 -1.84
CA ASP A 96 14.87 7.90 -0.59
C ASP A 96 14.26 6.97 0.47
N LEU A 97 13.94 5.72 0.12
CA LEU A 97 13.27 4.78 1.01
C LEU A 97 14.24 3.76 1.65
N ARG A 98 13.97 3.47 2.92
CA ARG A 98 14.54 2.33 3.67
C ARG A 98 13.43 1.35 3.99
N LEU A 99 13.56 0.12 3.50
CA LEU A 99 12.70 -1.01 3.83
C LEU A 99 13.07 -1.52 5.21
N HIS A 100 12.08 -1.67 6.09
CA HIS A 100 12.24 -2.35 7.38
C HIS A 100 11.80 -3.78 7.21
N TRP A 101 12.75 -4.70 7.28
CA TRP A 101 12.68 -6.04 6.70
C TRP A 101 13.16 -7.13 7.67
N GLN A 102 12.55 -8.30 7.57
CA GLN A 102 13.00 -9.53 8.22
C GLN A 102 13.60 -10.51 7.20
N PRO A 103 14.58 -11.36 7.60
CA PRO A 103 15.19 -12.40 6.77
C PRO A 103 14.27 -13.40 6.08
N ASP A 104 12.97 -13.36 6.34
CA ASP A 104 11.94 -14.21 5.76
C ASP A 104 11.05 -13.51 4.71
N SER A 105 11.46 -12.32 4.22
CA SER A 105 10.73 -11.47 3.26
C SER A 105 9.56 -10.67 3.85
N ARG A 106 9.29 -10.74 5.16
CA ARG A 106 8.33 -9.81 5.79
C ARG A 106 8.89 -8.39 5.79
N LEU A 107 7.98 -7.43 5.61
CA LEU A 107 8.25 -6.00 5.75
C LEU A 107 7.33 -5.43 6.83
N SER A 108 7.84 -4.62 7.76
CA SER A 108 7.01 -3.89 8.72
C SER A 108 6.50 -2.58 8.09
N GLY A 109 7.36 -1.90 7.34
CA GLY A 109 7.04 -0.66 6.64
C GLY A 109 8.25 -0.09 5.91
N VAL A 110 8.21 1.21 5.62
CA VAL A 110 9.34 1.97 5.09
C VAL A 110 9.51 3.29 5.83
N THR A 111 10.74 3.77 5.91
CA THR A 111 11.03 5.17 6.25
C THR A 111 11.52 5.91 5.01
N SER A 112 11.08 7.16 4.85
CA SER A 112 11.61 8.07 3.83
C SER A 112 12.62 9.01 4.47
N VAL A 113 13.77 9.17 3.83
CA VAL A 113 14.84 10.07 4.33
C VAL A 113 14.77 11.45 3.70
N ASN A 114 13.77 11.73 2.86
CA ASN A 114 13.66 12.99 2.14
C ASN A 114 12.22 13.48 2.00
N VAL A 115 12.06 14.78 1.76
CA VAL A 115 10.77 15.38 1.39
C VAL A 115 10.71 15.50 -0.12
N LEU A 116 9.57 15.18 -0.71
CA LEU A 116 9.35 15.29 -2.14
C LEU A 116 9.35 16.77 -2.55
N PRO A 117 10.26 17.21 -3.44
CA PRO A 117 10.21 18.57 -3.97
C PRO A 117 9.11 18.71 -5.02
N GLY A 118 8.53 19.91 -5.14
CA GLY A 118 7.56 20.24 -6.18
C GLY A 118 6.76 21.50 -5.85
N SER A 119 6.36 22.24 -6.89
CA SER A 119 5.47 23.41 -6.76
C SER A 119 3.99 23.04 -6.80
N ASP A 120 3.64 21.95 -7.49
CA ASP A 120 2.33 21.30 -7.43
C ASP A 120 2.46 19.99 -6.63
N PRO A 121 1.99 19.96 -5.36
CA PRO A 121 2.15 18.80 -4.50
C PRO A 121 1.46 17.53 -5.02
N LEU A 122 0.26 17.64 -5.62
CA LEU A 122 -0.49 16.47 -6.07
C LEU A 122 0.16 15.86 -7.31
N GLU A 123 0.49 16.69 -8.28
CA GLU A 123 1.13 16.25 -9.53
C GLU A 123 2.52 15.67 -9.25
N SER A 124 3.29 16.32 -8.37
CA SER A 124 4.62 15.82 -7.97
C SER A 124 4.52 14.47 -7.27
N LEU A 125 3.55 14.31 -6.37
CA LEU A 125 3.28 13.04 -5.70
C LEU A 125 2.85 11.96 -6.70
N ALA A 126 1.94 12.27 -7.62
CA ALA A 126 1.47 11.36 -8.66
C ALA A 126 2.64 10.84 -9.49
N GLN A 127 3.48 11.72 -10.01
CA GLN A 127 4.64 11.34 -10.82
C GLN A 127 5.68 10.53 -10.03
N ALA A 128 5.92 10.87 -8.77
CA ALA A 128 6.85 10.12 -7.93
C ALA A 128 6.34 8.72 -7.59
N LEU A 129 5.05 8.60 -7.23
CA LEU A 129 4.39 7.31 -7.03
C LEU A 129 4.38 6.49 -8.31
N ARG A 130 4.08 7.10 -9.45
CA ARG A 130 4.10 6.43 -10.76
C ARG A 130 5.45 5.79 -11.02
N ARG A 131 6.55 6.54 -10.91
CA ARG A 131 7.90 6.03 -11.14
C ARG A 131 8.27 4.89 -10.19
N THR A 132 7.97 5.04 -8.89
CA THR A 132 8.25 4.01 -7.89
C THR A 132 7.47 2.72 -8.16
N LEU A 133 6.17 2.84 -8.43
CA LEU A 133 5.30 1.69 -8.67
C LEU A 133 5.63 1.02 -10.00
N ASP A 134 5.92 1.77 -11.06
CA ASP A 134 6.29 1.23 -12.38
C ASP A 134 7.56 0.37 -12.30
N ARG A 135 8.63 0.89 -11.69
CA ARG A 135 9.90 0.16 -11.47
C ARG A 135 9.69 -1.10 -10.62
N SER A 136 8.92 -0.98 -9.54
CA SER A 136 8.63 -2.11 -8.65
C SER A 136 7.81 -3.19 -9.33
N ILE A 137 6.76 -2.80 -10.07
CA ILE A 137 5.87 -3.70 -10.80
C ILE A 137 6.63 -4.39 -11.93
N ALA A 138 7.48 -3.67 -12.66
CA ALA A 138 8.30 -4.24 -13.72
C ALA A 138 9.22 -5.34 -13.18
N SER A 139 9.89 -5.09 -12.06
CA SER A 139 10.75 -6.08 -11.40
C SER A 139 9.96 -7.33 -10.96
N VAL A 140 8.87 -7.15 -10.18
CA VAL A 140 8.04 -8.26 -9.69
C VAL A 140 7.46 -9.09 -10.85
N ALA A 141 6.98 -8.41 -11.89
CA ALA A 141 6.41 -9.07 -13.06
C ALA A 141 7.45 -9.88 -13.83
N ALA A 142 8.64 -9.32 -14.04
CA ALA A 142 9.73 -9.99 -14.72
C ALA A 142 10.20 -11.24 -13.95
N THR A 143 10.39 -11.13 -12.63
CA THR A 143 10.84 -12.25 -11.80
C THR A 143 9.87 -13.43 -11.82
N ALA A 144 8.56 -13.17 -11.85
CA ALA A 144 7.54 -14.22 -11.84
C ALA A 144 7.01 -14.61 -13.22
N GLY A 145 7.46 -13.96 -14.30
CA GLY A 145 6.96 -14.20 -15.65
C GLY A 145 5.47 -13.88 -15.83
N ILE A 146 4.96 -12.85 -15.14
CA ILE A 146 3.53 -12.48 -15.15
C ILE A 146 3.29 -11.13 -15.84
N ARG A 147 2.04 -10.89 -16.24
CA ARG A 147 1.64 -9.57 -16.78
C ARG A 147 1.63 -8.52 -15.67
N GLN A 148 2.02 -7.28 -15.99
CA GLN A 148 2.02 -6.16 -15.05
C GLN A 148 0.61 -5.65 -14.67
N ARG A 149 -0.37 -5.75 -15.57
CA ARG A 149 -1.70 -5.13 -15.40
C ARG A 149 -2.43 -5.53 -14.10
N PRO A 150 -2.43 -6.81 -13.66
CA PRO A 150 -2.96 -7.18 -12.34
C PRO A 150 -2.25 -6.52 -11.16
N LEU A 151 -0.93 -6.28 -11.25
CA LEU A 151 -0.15 -5.62 -10.22
C LEU A 151 -0.49 -4.12 -10.13
N TRP A 152 -0.80 -3.48 -11.25
CA TRP A 152 -1.34 -2.11 -11.27
C TRP A 152 -2.70 -2.01 -10.58
N ALA A 153 -3.59 -3.01 -10.74
CA ALA A 153 -4.85 -3.03 -9.99
C ALA A 153 -4.63 -3.14 -8.47
N ILE A 154 -3.59 -3.88 -8.03
CA ILE A 154 -3.19 -3.93 -6.62
C ILE A 154 -2.68 -2.56 -6.16
N ALA A 155 -1.89 -1.87 -6.98
CA ALA A 155 -1.42 -0.52 -6.67
C ALA A 155 -2.59 0.48 -6.52
N THR A 156 -3.63 0.39 -7.37
CA THR A 156 -4.86 1.18 -7.20
C THR A 156 -5.51 0.92 -5.84
N ASP A 157 -5.70 -0.36 -5.48
CA ASP A 157 -6.30 -0.72 -4.20
C ASP A 157 -5.44 -0.27 -3.02
N ALA A 158 -4.10 -0.29 -3.16
CA ALA A 158 -3.16 0.20 -2.16
C ALA A 158 -3.28 1.72 -1.95
N ILE A 159 -3.30 2.51 -3.03
CA ILE A 159 -3.51 3.97 -2.96
C ILE A 159 -4.85 4.27 -2.31
N ALA A 160 -5.93 3.63 -2.77
CA ALA A 160 -7.26 3.86 -2.24
C ALA A 160 -7.33 3.51 -0.74
N GLY A 161 -6.71 2.40 -0.33
CA GLY A 161 -6.62 1.97 1.07
C GLY A 161 -5.78 2.89 1.94
N CYS A 162 -4.65 3.39 1.43
CA CYS A 162 -3.80 4.36 2.15
C CYS A 162 -4.50 5.71 2.33
N LEU A 163 -5.19 6.22 1.32
CA LEU A 163 -5.98 7.45 1.44
C LEU A 163 -7.11 7.32 2.46
N LEU A 164 -7.86 6.21 2.42
CA LEU A 164 -8.92 5.95 3.39
C LEU A 164 -8.36 5.83 4.82
N TRP A 165 -7.24 5.11 4.99
CA TRP A 165 -6.59 4.98 6.29
C TRP A 165 -6.08 6.32 6.81
N ALA A 166 -5.32 7.08 6.02
CA ALA A 166 -4.80 8.39 6.43
C ALA A 166 -5.93 9.38 6.72
N GLY A 167 -7.01 9.35 5.93
CA GLY A 167 -8.20 10.16 6.15
C GLY A 167 -8.91 9.80 7.47
N ARG A 168 -9.03 8.51 7.81
CA ARG A 168 -9.57 8.09 9.12
C ARG A 168 -8.67 8.54 10.27
N ALA A 169 -7.36 8.35 10.15
CA ALA A 169 -6.39 8.79 11.15
C ALA A 169 -6.46 10.31 11.38
N ARG A 170 -6.76 11.09 10.33
CA ARG A 170 -6.96 12.55 10.39
C ARG A 170 -8.38 12.97 10.80
N GLY A 171 -9.34 12.06 10.91
CA GLY A 171 -10.75 12.37 11.16
C GLY A 171 -11.50 12.97 9.95
N ALA A 172 -10.96 12.86 8.73
CA ALA A 172 -11.53 13.40 7.50
C ALA A 172 -11.49 12.38 6.32
N PRO A 173 -12.10 11.18 6.46
CA PRO A 173 -12.03 10.13 5.45
C PRO A 173 -12.54 10.57 4.08
N GLY A 174 -13.68 11.27 4.01
CA GLY A 174 -14.26 11.72 2.73
C GLY A 174 -13.34 12.66 1.94
N ARG A 175 -12.69 13.60 2.62
CA ARG A 175 -11.72 14.53 1.99
C ARG A 175 -10.52 13.78 1.43
N ALA A 176 -9.98 12.81 2.17
CA ALA A 176 -8.84 12.04 1.71
C ALA A 176 -9.22 11.10 0.54
N THR A 177 -10.37 10.43 0.59
CA THR A 177 -10.79 9.53 -0.49
C THR A 177 -11.16 10.26 -1.78
N ALA A 178 -11.59 11.52 -1.70
CA ALA A 178 -11.82 12.36 -2.88
C ALA A 178 -10.53 12.62 -3.69
N LEU A 179 -9.35 12.44 -3.09
CA LEU A 179 -8.06 12.56 -3.78
C LEU A 179 -7.73 11.34 -4.65
N ALA A 180 -8.46 10.22 -4.51
CA ALA A 180 -8.07 8.96 -5.15
C ALA A 180 -8.15 9.03 -6.68
N GLU A 181 -9.26 9.54 -7.22
CA GLU A 181 -9.45 9.70 -8.66
C GLU A 181 -8.45 10.67 -9.29
N PRO A 182 -8.29 11.93 -8.80
CA PRO A 182 -7.31 12.84 -9.39
C PRO A 182 -5.87 12.33 -9.27
N LEU A 183 -5.51 11.70 -8.15
CA LEU A 183 -4.17 11.12 -7.98
C LEU A 183 -3.90 9.98 -8.97
N VAL A 184 -4.84 9.04 -9.13
CA VAL A 184 -4.69 7.92 -10.08
C VAL A 184 -4.71 8.42 -11.53
N ALA A 185 -5.53 9.43 -11.85
CA ALA A 185 -5.56 10.05 -13.18
C ALA A 185 -4.22 10.73 -13.52
N ALA A 186 -3.67 11.53 -12.59
CA ALA A 186 -2.39 12.21 -12.75
C ALA A 186 -1.19 11.24 -12.90
N MET A 187 -1.31 10.01 -12.39
CA MET A 187 -0.27 9.00 -12.59
C MET A 187 -0.19 8.48 -14.03
N ASP A 188 -1.24 8.63 -14.85
CA ASP A 188 -1.33 8.19 -16.26
C ASP A 188 -0.92 6.72 -16.51
N ALA A 189 -1.19 5.83 -15.56
CA ALA A 189 -0.81 4.42 -15.57
C ALA A 189 -1.98 3.52 -16.01
N PRO A 190 -1.75 2.23 -16.37
CA PRO A 190 -2.82 1.28 -16.69
C PRO A 190 -3.57 0.80 -15.43
N MET A 191 -4.05 1.75 -14.65
CA MET A 191 -4.72 1.60 -13.36
C MET A 191 -6.24 1.63 -13.57
N PRO A 192 -7.00 0.67 -12.98
CA PRO A 192 -8.44 0.84 -12.89
C PRO A 192 -8.78 2.03 -12.00
N ALA A 193 -10.01 2.53 -12.14
CA ALA A 193 -10.54 3.55 -11.25
C ALA A 193 -10.56 3.06 -9.79
N PRO A 194 -10.08 3.85 -8.82
CA PRO A 194 -10.20 3.54 -7.40
C PRO A 194 -11.68 3.55 -7.00
N ARG A 195 -12.06 2.67 -6.07
CA ARG A 195 -13.46 2.55 -5.67
C ARG A 195 -13.60 2.41 -4.17
N TYR A 196 -14.66 3.02 -3.65
CA TYR A 196 -15.10 2.88 -2.28
C TYR A 196 -16.53 2.37 -2.23
N THR A 197 -16.94 1.84 -1.09
CA THR A 197 -18.31 1.42 -0.82
C THR A 197 -18.64 1.76 0.62
N GLU A 198 -19.81 2.34 0.83
CA GLU A 198 -20.36 2.52 2.17
C GLU A 198 -21.13 1.27 2.58
N VAL A 199 -20.96 0.90 3.84
CA VAL A 199 -21.64 -0.23 4.47
C VAL A 199 -22.08 0.22 5.85
N GLU A 200 -23.37 0.12 6.10
CA GLU A 200 -23.96 0.33 7.41
C GLU A 200 -23.55 -0.81 8.35
N SER A 201 -22.89 -0.46 9.45
CA SER A 201 -22.49 -1.41 10.49
C SER A 201 -23.69 -1.86 11.33
N ARG A 202 -23.49 -2.88 12.18
CA ARG A 202 -24.54 -3.35 13.12
C ARG A 202 -24.99 -2.28 14.12
N GLU A 203 -24.17 -1.27 14.35
CA GLU A 203 -24.46 -0.14 15.23
C GLU A 203 -25.15 1.03 14.49
N ASN A 204 -25.66 0.79 13.28
CA ASN A 204 -26.30 1.78 12.39
C ASN A 204 -25.38 2.96 12.00
N ALA A 205 -24.07 2.82 12.17
CA ALA A 205 -23.09 3.78 11.66
C ALA A 205 -22.66 3.40 10.24
N SER A 206 -22.75 4.33 9.27
CA SER A 206 -22.19 4.15 7.92
C SER A 206 -20.67 4.14 7.97
N ARG A 207 -20.05 3.16 7.31
CA ARG A 207 -18.59 3.01 7.25
C ARG A 207 -18.14 2.84 5.81
N LEU A 208 -17.14 3.64 5.42
CA LEU A 208 -16.54 3.61 4.10
C LEU A 208 -15.46 2.53 4.02
N PHE A 209 -15.48 1.68 3.00
CA PHE A 209 -14.46 0.64 2.75
C PHE A 209 -13.90 0.77 1.33
N THR A 210 -12.64 0.42 1.14
CA THR A 210 -12.09 0.24 -0.21
C THR A 210 -12.79 -0.93 -0.91
N LYS A 211 -13.38 -0.67 -2.08
CA LYS A 211 -14.01 -1.69 -2.91
C LYS A 211 -12.99 -2.23 -3.90
N ARG A 212 -12.26 -3.25 -3.44
CA ARG A 212 -11.16 -3.88 -4.18
C ARG A 212 -11.50 -4.16 -5.64
N THR A 213 -10.57 -3.78 -6.51
CA THR A 213 -10.55 -4.07 -7.95
C THR A 213 -9.58 -5.22 -8.27
N SER A 214 -8.62 -5.50 -7.38
CA SER A 214 -7.60 -6.52 -7.55
C SER A 214 -7.92 -7.83 -6.82
N CYS A 215 -7.38 -8.94 -7.31
CA CYS A 215 -7.32 -10.20 -6.58
C CYS A 215 -5.90 -10.40 -6.03
N CYS A 216 -5.75 -10.58 -4.70
CA CYS A 216 -4.45 -10.82 -4.08
C CYS A 216 -4.00 -12.29 -4.18
N LEU A 217 -4.88 -13.19 -4.61
CA LEU A 217 -4.64 -14.65 -4.70
C LEU A 217 -4.36 -15.35 -3.37
N LEU A 218 -4.58 -14.72 -2.22
CA LEU A 218 -4.36 -15.34 -0.90
C LEU A 218 -5.03 -16.71 -0.77
N TYR A 219 -6.29 -16.84 -1.21
CA TYR A 219 -7.06 -18.09 -1.18
C TYR A 219 -6.47 -19.25 -2.01
N ARG A 220 -5.41 -19.00 -2.78
CA ARG A 220 -4.67 -20.04 -3.52
C ARG A 220 -3.52 -20.64 -2.70
N ALA A 221 -3.11 -19.99 -1.61
CA ALA A 221 -2.14 -20.56 -0.68
C ALA A 221 -2.81 -21.64 0.18
N PRO A 222 -2.14 -22.76 0.47
CA PRO A 222 -2.64 -23.79 1.38
C PRO A 222 -3.08 -23.24 2.74
N GLY A 223 -4.27 -23.64 3.19
CA GLY A 223 -4.83 -23.25 4.48
C GLY A 223 -5.52 -21.88 4.51
N GLU A 224 -5.46 -21.10 3.43
CA GLU A 224 -6.01 -19.76 3.37
C GLU A 224 -7.37 -19.70 2.65
N ASP A 225 -8.23 -18.75 3.04
CA ASP A 225 -9.53 -18.49 2.39
C ASP A 225 -9.64 -17.03 1.91
N LYS A 226 -10.71 -16.74 1.15
CA LYS A 226 -11.04 -15.39 0.68
C LYS A 226 -11.33 -14.49 1.89
N CYS A 227 -10.64 -13.35 2.00
CA CYS A 227 -10.97 -12.36 3.04
C CYS A 227 -12.34 -11.70 2.83
N SER A 228 -12.81 -10.93 3.83
CA SER A 228 -14.09 -10.21 3.79
C SER A 228 -14.21 -9.25 2.60
N SER A 229 -13.11 -8.64 2.15
CA SER A 229 -13.09 -7.68 1.03
C SER A 229 -12.80 -8.30 -0.34
N CYS A 230 -12.62 -9.63 -0.42
CA CYS A 230 -12.20 -10.33 -1.64
C CYS A 230 -13.19 -10.13 -2.81
N PRO A 231 -12.76 -9.69 -4.00
CA PRO A 231 -13.66 -9.52 -5.14
C PRO A 231 -14.16 -10.84 -5.74
N GLY A 232 -13.52 -11.98 -5.39
CA GLY A 232 -13.96 -13.31 -5.77
C GLY A 232 -15.10 -13.88 -4.91
N ARG A 233 -15.64 -13.10 -3.96
CA ARG A 233 -16.87 -13.40 -3.22
C ARG A 233 -18.07 -12.74 -3.93
N PRO A 234 -19.27 -13.35 -3.90
CA PRO A 234 -20.48 -12.68 -4.35
C PRO A 234 -20.67 -11.31 -3.66
N PRO A 235 -21.19 -10.29 -4.37
CA PRO A 235 -21.33 -8.94 -3.81
C PRO A 235 -22.09 -8.88 -2.48
N GLU A 236 -23.17 -9.67 -2.36
CA GLU A 236 -24.01 -9.73 -1.15
C GLU A 236 -23.27 -10.34 0.04
N GLN A 237 -22.56 -11.46 -0.17
CA GLN A 237 -21.75 -12.09 0.88
C GLN A 237 -20.65 -11.14 1.37
N ARG A 238 -19.97 -10.44 0.45
CA ARG A 238 -18.97 -9.43 0.82
C ARG A 238 -19.61 -8.30 1.64
N ARG A 239 -20.80 -7.81 1.25
CA ARG A 239 -21.50 -6.76 2.00
C ARG A 239 -21.84 -7.24 3.41
N ALA A 240 -22.34 -8.46 3.57
CA ALA A 240 -22.64 -9.06 4.87
C ALA A 240 -21.38 -9.14 5.76
N LEU A 241 -20.29 -9.71 5.24
CA LEU A 241 -19.02 -9.80 5.97
C LEU A 241 -18.45 -8.43 6.35
N LEU A 242 -18.59 -7.42 5.49
CA LEU A 242 -18.15 -6.05 5.81
C LEU A 242 -18.99 -5.40 6.93
N ARG A 243 -20.28 -5.76 7.07
CA ARG A 243 -21.11 -5.30 8.20
C ARG A 243 -20.64 -5.89 9.53
N GLU A 244 -20.17 -7.13 9.50
CA GLU A 244 -19.69 -7.88 10.67
C GLU A 244 -18.25 -7.53 11.05
N ASN A 245 -17.52 -6.88 10.14
CA ASN A 245 -16.13 -6.52 10.33
C ASN A 245 -16.03 -5.33 11.31
N THR A 246 -16.11 -5.63 12.61
CA THR A 246 -15.75 -4.70 13.68
C THR A 246 -14.25 -4.40 13.54
N PRO A 247 -13.82 -3.13 13.46
CA PRO A 247 -12.40 -2.85 13.41
C PRO A 247 -11.76 -3.28 14.75
N HIS A 248 -10.54 -3.81 14.68
CA HIS A 248 -9.60 -3.66 15.79
C HIS A 248 -9.14 -2.20 15.85
#